data_AF-A0A067F0C6-F1
#
_entry.id   AF-A0A067F0C6-F1
#
_cell.length_a   1.000
_cell.length_b   1.000
_cell.length_c   1.000
_cell.angle_alpha   90.00
_cell.angle_beta   90.00
_cell.angle_gamma   90.00
#
_symmetry.space_group_name_H-M   'P 1'
#
loop_
_entity.id
_entity.type
_entity.pdbx_description
1 polymer ?
#
loop_
_entity_poly.entity_id
_entity_poly.type
_entity_poly.pdbx_seq_one_letter_code
_entity_poly.pdbx_strand_id
1 'polypeptide(L)'
;VVGILDYGLAKVADLKIKYVISPAVSYGSPITFVEELNPGPEKMSEAILRMVPSVDDKIENVDGKTIYSGIIQVVKFIHKRICLQNGSWVRCFGRLTWPRISELIISNFLSKVVPEDASKLADFQKIIDHTSEFEAALKEMMFISASDNKDARLSNFAENVEVHFASRKKTEILAKARNLLLQCDFAVPQESTGKDPICKNDGMAVDSSEHVVDLLFMSERCVVTKAASQLMKLVHQILQDICLSSTRVAFEFYHAARDAILLYEAIVPVKLERQLEGINQVAVLMHNDCLYLSQEILGFAFEYHSDFPSSIKEHAVFADMAPRFHLMAEEILQRQIQIVIFNLREALDGADGFQNTHQIQQFESAKFSIEQVVFILEKVHIIWEPLLLPSTYNRSMCTVLESVFSRITRDILLLDDMAAEETLQLQRLIHLMLENLSSLLESLAAVNQKGKTEGDFARPLDDLIPSLCKFRKLAELLDMPLRSITAAWESGELLSCGFTLSEIEDFIKAIFADSTLRKECLWRIENVPL
;
A
#
# COMPACT_ATOMS: atom_id res chain seq x y z
N VAL A 1 -43.62 -48.85 -21.15
CA VAL A 1 -42.32 -49.58 -21.22
C VAL A 1 -41.13 -48.62 -21.19
N VAL A 2 -41.11 -47.57 -22.01
CA VAL A 2 -40.02 -46.57 -22.07
C VAL A 2 -39.66 -45.98 -20.69
N GLY A 3 -40.65 -45.50 -19.91
CA GLY A 3 -40.38 -44.90 -18.59
C GLY A 3 -39.89 -45.86 -17.48
N ILE A 4 -40.16 -47.16 -17.58
CA ILE A 4 -39.66 -48.15 -16.59
C ILE A 4 -38.19 -48.49 -16.87
N LEU A 5 -37.82 -48.58 -18.15
CA LEU A 5 -36.45 -48.82 -18.58
C LEU A 5 -35.55 -47.63 -18.22
N ASP A 6 -36.02 -46.40 -18.45
CA ASP A 6 -35.30 -45.19 -18.09
C ASP A 6 -35.09 -45.07 -16.56
N TYR A 7 -36.12 -45.38 -15.76
CA TYR A 7 -36.01 -45.44 -14.30
C TYR A 7 -35.04 -46.54 -13.83
N GLY A 8 -35.10 -47.73 -14.45
CA GLY A 8 -34.18 -48.84 -14.16
C GLY A 8 -32.72 -48.48 -14.48
N LEU A 9 -32.47 -47.89 -15.65
CA LEU A 9 -31.14 -47.42 -16.05
C LEU A 9 -30.63 -46.31 -15.14
N ALA A 10 -31.49 -45.38 -14.70
CA ALA A 10 -31.12 -44.34 -13.74
C ALA A 10 -30.67 -44.94 -12.38
N LYS A 11 -31.41 -45.92 -11.84
CA LYS A 11 -31.00 -46.59 -10.60
C LYS A 11 -29.68 -47.33 -10.76
N VAL A 12 -29.46 -47.99 -11.89
CA VAL A 12 -28.18 -48.67 -12.18
C VAL A 12 -27.06 -47.63 -12.34
N ALA A 13 -27.30 -46.52 -13.03
CA ALA A 13 -26.36 -45.42 -13.18
C ALA A 13 -25.93 -44.87 -11.81
N ASP A 14 -26.87 -44.60 -10.90
CA ASP A 14 -26.58 -44.14 -9.54
C ASP A 14 -25.70 -45.12 -8.76
N LEU A 15 -26.03 -46.42 -8.82
CA LEU A 15 -25.24 -47.47 -8.17
C LEU A 15 -23.83 -47.56 -8.77
N LYS A 16 -23.68 -47.43 -10.09
CA LYS A 16 -22.38 -47.47 -10.76
C LYS A 16 -21.54 -46.24 -10.46
N ILE A 17 -22.14 -45.05 -10.38
CA ILE A 17 -21.43 -43.86 -9.90
C ILE A 17 -20.92 -44.10 -8.48
N LYS A 18 -21.81 -44.49 -7.56
CA LYS A 18 -21.49 -44.61 -6.13
C LYS A 18 -20.46 -45.69 -5.82
N TYR A 19 -20.59 -46.87 -6.42
CA TYR A 19 -19.83 -48.05 -6.01
C TYR A 19 -18.70 -48.44 -6.96
N VAL A 20 -18.62 -47.83 -8.16
CA VAL A 20 -17.60 -48.17 -9.16
C VAL A 20 -16.80 -46.95 -9.57
N ILE A 21 -17.45 -45.91 -10.10
CA ILE A 21 -16.75 -44.71 -10.61
C ILE A 21 -16.14 -43.89 -9.48
N SER A 22 -16.90 -43.54 -8.45
CA SER A 22 -16.38 -42.71 -7.35
C SER A 22 -15.16 -43.37 -6.69
N PRO A 23 -15.17 -44.66 -6.33
CA PRO A 23 -13.96 -45.33 -5.87
C PRO A 23 -12.80 -45.29 -6.88
N ALA A 24 -13.04 -45.55 -8.17
CA ALA A 24 -11.99 -45.55 -9.19
C ALA A 24 -11.31 -44.19 -9.42
N VAL A 25 -12.03 -43.09 -9.19
CA VAL A 25 -11.50 -41.74 -9.38
C VAL A 25 -10.97 -41.12 -8.07
N SER A 26 -11.49 -41.56 -6.92
CA SER A 26 -11.18 -40.98 -5.61
C SER A 26 -10.18 -41.79 -4.76
N TYR A 27 -9.84 -43.03 -5.12
CA TYR A 27 -8.82 -43.80 -4.40
C TYR A 27 -7.41 -43.26 -4.69
N GLY A 28 -6.58 -43.14 -3.65
CA GLY A 28 -5.18 -42.72 -3.77
C GLY A 28 -4.25 -43.76 -4.42
N SER A 29 -4.76 -44.94 -4.75
CA SER A 29 -4.03 -46.04 -5.40
C SER A 29 -4.71 -46.38 -6.72
N PRO A 30 -3.97 -46.73 -7.80
CA PRO A 30 -4.59 -47.08 -9.08
C PRO A 30 -5.49 -48.32 -8.92
N ILE A 31 -6.74 -48.24 -9.36
CA ILE A 31 -7.66 -49.38 -9.39
C ILE A 31 -7.68 -49.95 -10.80
N THR A 32 -7.47 -51.26 -10.91
CA THR A 32 -7.62 -52.01 -12.15
C THR A 32 -8.93 -52.79 -12.15
N PHE A 33 -9.54 -52.95 -13.32
CA PHE A 33 -10.78 -53.70 -13.47
C PHE A 33 -10.51 -55.00 -14.23
N VAL A 34 -11.01 -56.11 -13.69
CA VAL A 34 -10.91 -57.44 -14.32
C VAL A 34 -12.32 -57.98 -14.58
N GLU A 35 -12.61 -58.34 -15.83
CA GLU A 35 -13.86 -59.03 -16.20
C GLU A 35 -13.66 -60.55 -16.00
N GLU A 36 -14.40 -61.14 -15.06
CA GLU A 36 -14.48 -62.58 -14.85
C GLU A 36 -15.80 -63.11 -15.45
N LEU A 37 -15.70 -64.20 -16.22
CA LEU A 37 -16.85 -64.91 -16.77
C LEU A 37 -17.02 -66.24 -16.05
N ASN A 38 -18.12 -66.38 -15.31
CA ASN A 38 -18.46 -67.66 -14.69
C ASN A 38 -19.45 -68.41 -15.59
N PRO A 39 -19.03 -69.51 -16.25
CA PRO A 39 -19.96 -70.37 -16.97
C PRO A 39 -20.81 -71.15 -15.95
N GLY A 40 -21.99 -70.63 -15.63
CA GLY A 40 -23.00 -71.34 -14.84
C GLY A 40 -23.71 -72.44 -15.66
N PRO A 41 -24.30 -73.47 -15.03
CA PRO A 41 -24.82 -74.64 -15.75
C PRO A 41 -26.10 -74.40 -16.58
N GLU A 42 -26.79 -73.28 -16.45
CA GLU A 42 -28.04 -73.02 -17.20
C GLU A 42 -28.16 -71.56 -17.68
N LYS A 43 -28.11 -71.39 -19.01
CA LYS A 43 -28.61 -70.28 -19.88
C LYS A 43 -28.31 -68.80 -19.58
N MET A 44 -27.69 -68.40 -18.47
CA MET A 44 -27.14 -67.04 -18.32
C MET A 44 -25.74 -67.08 -17.72
N SER A 45 -24.74 -66.76 -18.54
CA SER A 45 -23.36 -66.58 -18.08
C SER A 45 -23.29 -65.33 -17.19
N GLU A 46 -22.91 -65.49 -15.92
CA GLU A 46 -22.71 -64.37 -15.01
C GLU A 46 -21.39 -63.67 -15.34
N ALA A 47 -21.45 -62.34 -15.50
CA ALA A 47 -20.29 -61.50 -15.78
C ALA A 47 -20.00 -60.62 -14.57
N ILE A 48 -18.80 -60.74 -14.00
CA ILE A 48 -18.39 -60.02 -12.80
C ILE A 48 -17.29 -59.03 -13.18
N LEU A 49 -17.47 -57.75 -12.82
CA LEU A 49 -16.43 -56.73 -12.94
C LEU A 49 -15.79 -56.55 -11.56
N ARG A 50 -14.62 -57.13 -11.36
CA ARG A 50 -13.89 -57.06 -10.09
C ARG A 50 -12.97 -55.84 -10.08
N MET A 51 -13.01 -55.09 -9.00
CA MET A 51 -12.07 -53.99 -8.72
C MET A 51 -10.89 -54.53 -7.93
N VAL A 52 -9.68 -54.38 -8.46
CA VAL A 52 -8.45 -54.90 -7.86
C VAL A 52 -7.47 -53.72 -7.64
N PRO A 53 -6.98 -53.49 -6.41
CA PRO A 53 -5.92 -52.51 -6.16
C PRO A 53 -4.67 -52.88 -6.96
N SER A 54 -4.04 -51.92 -7.65
CA SER A 54 -2.77 -52.18 -8.30
C SER A 54 -1.66 -52.36 -7.26
N VAL A 55 -0.72 -53.28 -7.51
CA VAL A 55 0.35 -53.70 -6.58
C VAL A 55 1.65 -52.93 -6.83
N ASP A 56 1.64 -51.92 -7.71
CA ASP A 56 2.86 -51.20 -8.09
C ASP A 56 3.10 -49.99 -7.18
N ASP A 57 3.85 -50.20 -6.10
CA ASP A 57 4.27 -49.20 -5.09
C ASP A 57 5.17 -48.06 -5.63
N LYS A 58 5.35 -47.96 -6.96
CA LYS A 58 6.22 -46.94 -7.60
C LYS A 58 5.47 -45.81 -8.31
N ILE A 59 4.14 -45.84 -8.31
CA ILE A 59 3.32 -44.81 -8.96
C ILE A 59 2.94 -43.75 -7.90
N GLU A 60 3.91 -42.91 -7.52
CA GLU A 60 3.69 -41.79 -6.57
C GLU A 60 2.75 -40.70 -7.11
N ASN A 61 2.39 -40.76 -8.40
CA ASN A 61 1.40 -39.88 -9.02
C ASN A 61 0.41 -40.74 -9.78
N VAL A 62 -0.86 -40.75 -9.40
CA VAL A 62 -1.95 -41.35 -10.16
C VAL A 62 -1.96 -40.70 -11.55
N ASP A 63 -1.33 -41.35 -12.52
CA ASP A 63 -1.25 -40.87 -13.91
C ASP A 63 -2.67 -40.85 -14.49
N GLY A 64 -3.09 -39.73 -15.07
CA GLY A 64 -4.43 -39.57 -15.66
C GLY A 64 -4.78 -40.70 -16.62
N LYS A 65 -3.76 -41.28 -17.27
CA LYS A 65 -3.87 -42.46 -18.11
C LYS A 65 -4.48 -43.69 -17.40
N THR A 66 -4.16 -43.91 -16.13
CA THR A 66 -4.70 -45.04 -15.34
C THR A 66 -6.18 -44.83 -15.02
N ILE A 67 -6.57 -43.61 -14.63
CA ILE A 67 -7.97 -43.25 -14.38
C ILE A 67 -8.78 -43.40 -15.68
N TYR A 68 -8.29 -42.82 -16.78
CA TYR A 68 -8.98 -42.87 -18.08
C TYR A 68 -9.14 -44.30 -18.60
N SER A 69 -8.08 -45.11 -18.54
CA SER A 69 -8.14 -46.51 -18.97
C SER A 69 -9.09 -47.36 -18.10
N GLY A 70 -9.10 -47.13 -16.78
CA GLY A 70 -10.02 -47.80 -15.85
C GLY A 70 -11.48 -47.47 -16.16
N ILE A 71 -11.80 -46.19 -16.37
CA ILE A 71 -13.17 -45.78 -16.73
C ILE A 71 -13.56 -46.34 -18.10
N ILE A 72 -12.65 -46.36 -19.08
CA ILE A 72 -12.91 -47.00 -20.39
C ILE A 72 -13.27 -48.48 -20.21
N GLN A 73 -12.58 -49.22 -19.32
CA GLN A 73 -12.90 -50.63 -19.05
C GLN A 73 -14.31 -50.78 -18.45
N VAL A 74 -14.68 -49.91 -17.51
CA VAL A 74 -16.03 -49.88 -16.93
C VAL A 74 -17.08 -49.60 -18.01
N VAL A 75 -16.84 -48.61 -18.88
CA VAL A 75 -17.76 -48.28 -19.97
C VAL A 75 -17.88 -49.43 -20.97
N LYS A 76 -16.78 -50.11 -21.34
CA LYS A 76 -16.81 -51.31 -22.18
C LYS A 76 -17.63 -52.44 -21.57
N PHE A 77 -17.49 -52.67 -20.26
CA PHE A 77 -18.29 -53.66 -19.54
C PHE A 77 -19.78 -53.30 -19.56
N ILE A 78 -20.13 -52.04 -19.29
CA ILE A 78 -21.51 -51.55 -19.34
C ILE A 78 -22.09 -51.69 -20.75
N HIS A 79 -21.33 -51.30 -21.78
CA HIS A 79 -21.71 -51.43 -23.18
C HIS A 79 -22.05 -52.89 -23.54
N LYS A 80 -21.19 -53.84 -23.17
CA LYS A 80 -21.33 -55.26 -23.51
C LYS A 80 -22.38 -55.99 -22.67
N ARG A 81 -22.40 -55.79 -21.35
CA ARG A 81 -23.14 -56.63 -20.39
C ARG A 81 -24.45 -56.02 -19.91
N ILE A 82 -24.52 -54.70 -19.79
CA ILE A 82 -25.73 -54.00 -19.30
C ILE A 82 -26.55 -53.49 -20.48
N CYS A 83 -25.90 -52.82 -21.42
CA CYS A 83 -26.56 -52.22 -22.57
C CYS A 83 -26.73 -53.20 -23.74
N LEU A 84 -26.18 -54.41 -23.65
CA LEU A 84 -26.27 -55.45 -24.68
C LEU A 84 -25.89 -54.96 -26.09
N GLN A 85 -24.89 -54.07 -26.18
CA GLN A 85 -24.43 -53.43 -27.42
C GLN A 85 -25.51 -52.57 -28.12
N ASN A 86 -26.57 -52.19 -27.41
CA ASN A 86 -27.59 -51.29 -27.93
C ASN A 86 -27.16 -49.82 -27.77
N GLY A 87 -26.82 -49.17 -28.89
CA GLY A 87 -26.36 -47.78 -28.89
C GLY A 87 -27.34 -46.77 -28.29
N SER A 88 -28.66 -47.04 -28.31
CA SER A 88 -29.65 -46.15 -27.68
C SER A 88 -29.58 -46.19 -26.14
N TRP A 89 -29.35 -47.38 -25.58
CA TRP A 89 -29.24 -47.58 -24.13
C TRP A 89 -27.92 -47.04 -23.59
N VAL A 90 -26.83 -47.23 -24.35
CA VAL A 90 -25.52 -46.66 -24.02
C VAL A 90 -25.58 -45.14 -23.97
N ARG A 91 -26.23 -44.51 -24.96
CA ARG A 91 -26.43 -43.06 -24.99
C ARG A 91 -27.28 -42.55 -23.82
N CYS A 92 -28.34 -43.28 -23.47
CA CYS A 92 -29.18 -42.94 -22.31
C CYS A 92 -28.37 -43.02 -21.00
N PHE A 93 -27.64 -44.11 -20.81
CA PHE A 93 -26.78 -44.32 -19.65
C PHE A 93 -25.67 -43.26 -19.54
N GLY A 94 -25.06 -42.92 -20.68
CA GLY A 94 -24.09 -41.85 -20.82
C GLY A 94 -24.63 -40.49 -20.35
N ARG A 95 -25.80 -40.08 -20.83
CA ARG A 95 -26.46 -38.83 -20.39
C ARG A 95 -26.72 -38.78 -18.88
N LEU A 96 -27.04 -39.93 -18.27
CA LEU A 96 -27.33 -40.02 -16.83
C LEU A 96 -26.06 -39.97 -15.97
N THR A 97 -24.93 -40.43 -16.49
CA THR A 97 -23.71 -40.61 -15.71
C THR A 97 -22.61 -39.60 -16.02
N TRP A 98 -22.42 -39.22 -17.28
CA TRP A 98 -21.29 -38.41 -17.75
C TRP A 98 -21.11 -37.09 -16.98
N PRO A 99 -22.15 -36.27 -16.71
CA PRO A 99 -21.97 -35.04 -15.95
C PRO A 99 -21.37 -35.24 -14.56
N ARG A 100 -21.65 -36.38 -13.91
CA ARG A 100 -21.12 -36.72 -12.59
C ARG A 100 -19.73 -37.35 -12.69
N ILE A 101 -19.49 -38.16 -13.72
CA ILE A 101 -18.17 -38.73 -14.00
C ILE A 101 -17.18 -37.60 -14.29
N SER A 102 -17.54 -36.67 -15.18
CA SER A 102 -16.68 -35.55 -15.57
C SER A 102 -16.33 -34.67 -14.37
N GLU A 103 -17.31 -34.37 -13.51
CA GLU A 103 -17.09 -33.56 -12.31
C GLU A 103 -16.14 -34.24 -11.33
N LEU A 104 -16.31 -35.55 -11.09
CA LEU A 104 -15.43 -36.32 -10.21
C LEU A 104 -13.98 -36.34 -10.73
N ILE A 105 -13.79 -36.44 -12.04
CA ILE A 105 -12.46 -36.40 -12.66
C ILE A 105 -11.86 -35.00 -12.52
N ILE A 106 -12.64 -33.94 -12.77
CA ILE A 106 -12.16 -32.56 -12.62
C ILE A 106 -11.72 -32.31 -11.18
N SER A 107 -12.57 -32.61 -10.19
CA SER A 107 -12.32 -32.28 -8.78
C SER A 107 -11.20 -33.12 -8.14
N ASN A 108 -11.05 -34.39 -8.54
CA ASN A 108 -10.10 -35.30 -7.90
C ASN A 108 -8.78 -35.42 -8.65
N PHE A 109 -8.76 -35.12 -9.95
CA PHE A 109 -7.57 -35.23 -10.80
C PHE A 109 -7.24 -33.90 -11.47
N LEU A 110 -7.98 -33.46 -12.50
CA LEU A 110 -7.53 -32.35 -13.36
C LEU A 110 -7.25 -31.05 -12.58
N SER A 111 -8.08 -30.69 -11.59
CA SER A 111 -7.88 -29.48 -10.78
C SER A 111 -6.64 -29.55 -9.87
N LYS A 112 -6.21 -30.76 -9.48
CA LYS A 112 -5.04 -30.97 -8.61
C LYS A 112 -3.74 -31.00 -9.39
N VAL A 113 -3.80 -31.37 -10.67
CA VAL A 113 -2.63 -31.47 -11.54
C VAL A 113 -2.34 -30.16 -12.28
N VAL A 114 -3.22 -29.15 -12.15
CA VAL A 114 -2.91 -27.77 -12.61
C VAL A 114 -1.58 -27.34 -11.97
N PRO A 115 -0.56 -26.97 -12.77
CA PRO A 115 0.75 -26.63 -12.25
C PRO A 115 0.72 -25.47 -11.25
N GLU A 116 1.66 -25.45 -10.30
CA GLU A 116 1.87 -24.29 -9.41
C GLU A 116 2.94 -23.32 -9.94
N ASP A 117 3.67 -23.77 -10.98
CA ASP A 117 4.79 -23.06 -11.61
C ASP A 117 4.55 -22.99 -13.12
N ALA A 118 4.78 -21.81 -13.70
CA ALA A 118 4.64 -21.56 -15.13
C ALA A 118 5.57 -22.46 -15.98
N SER A 119 6.74 -22.84 -15.45
CA SER A 119 7.69 -23.72 -16.16
C SER A 119 7.11 -25.10 -16.47
N LYS A 120 6.16 -25.56 -15.66
CA LYS A 120 5.51 -26.87 -15.77
C LYS A 120 4.22 -26.84 -16.61
N LEU A 121 3.81 -25.67 -17.12
CA LEU A 121 2.67 -25.58 -18.04
C LEU A 121 2.96 -26.32 -19.35
N ALA A 122 4.22 -26.32 -19.82
CA ALA A 122 4.62 -27.07 -21.01
C ALA A 122 4.43 -28.59 -20.82
N ASP A 123 4.69 -29.10 -19.61
CA ASP A 123 4.51 -30.52 -19.29
C ASP A 123 3.03 -30.92 -19.21
N PHE A 124 2.12 -29.96 -19.03
CA PHE A 124 0.67 -30.20 -18.97
C PHE A 124 0.09 -30.58 -20.34
N GLN A 125 0.80 -30.36 -21.45
CA GLN A 125 0.36 -30.74 -22.79
C GLN A 125 0.03 -32.23 -22.88
N LYS A 126 0.81 -33.09 -22.21
CA LYS A 126 0.54 -34.53 -22.15
C LYS A 126 -0.82 -34.85 -21.54
N ILE A 127 -1.27 -34.06 -20.56
CA ILE A 127 -2.57 -34.27 -19.90
C ILE A 127 -3.70 -33.82 -20.83
N ILE A 128 -3.51 -32.72 -21.56
CA ILE A 128 -4.46 -32.27 -22.59
C ILE A 128 -4.65 -33.37 -23.63
N ASP A 129 -3.56 -33.93 -24.15
CA ASP A 129 -3.58 -34.98 -25.17
C ASP A 129 -4.31 -36.24 -24.65
N HIS A 130 -3.93 -36.76 -23.48
CA HIS A 130 -4.59 -37.93 -22.88
C HIS A 130 -6.08 -37.68 -22.57
N THR A 131 -6.45 -36.45 -22.19
CA THR A 131 -7.85 -36.08 -21.89
C THR A 131 -8.70 -36.05 -23.17
N SER A 132 -8.14 -35.50 -24.24
CA SER A 132 -8.78 -35.48 -25.56
C SER A 132 -8.95 -36.90 -26.13
N GLU A 133 -7.92 -37.73 -26.03
CA GLU A 133 -7.99 -39.15 -26.41
C GLU A 133 -9.07 -39.91 -25.63
N PHE A 134 -9.18 -39.68 -24.33
CA PHE A 134 -10.19 -40.29 -23.49
C PHE A 134 -11.62 -39.90 -23.90
N GLU A 135 -11.89 -38.60 -24.12
CA GLU A 135 -13.20 -38.16 -24.60
C GLU A 135 -13.50 -38.67 -26.02
N ALA A 136 -12.49 -38.76 -26.89
CA ALA A 136 -12.65 -39.35 -28.22
C ALA A 136 -13.08 -40.83 -28.15
N ALA A 137 -12.46 -41.62 -27.27
CA ALA A 137 -12.83 -43.02 -27.05
C ALA A 137 -14.28 -43.16 -26.53
N LEU A 138 -14.74 -42.25 -25.67
CA LEU A 138 -16.12 -42.25 -25.19
C LEU A 138 -17.13 -41.86 -26.28
N LYS A 139 -16.75 -40.95 -27.19
CA LYS A 139 -17.56 -40.59 -28.38
C LYS A 139 -17.69 -41.77 -29.33
N GLU A 140 -16.60 -42.50 -29.59
CA GLU A 140 -16.60 -43.70 -30.44
C GLU A 140 -17.54 -44.79 -29.88
N MET A 141 -17.59 -44.94 -28.56
CA MET A 141 -18.50 -45.88 -27.88
C MET A 141 -19.95 -45.36 -27.77
N MET A 142 -20.27 -44.20 -28.34
CA MET A 142 -21.58 -43.54 -28.26
C MET A 142 -22.03 -43.24 -26.82
N PHE A 143 -21.08 -43.20 -25.87
CA PHE A 143 -21.32 -42.95 -24.45
C PHE A 143 -21.53 -41.45 -24.20
N ILE A 144 -20.80 -40.61 -24.91
CA ILE A 144 -21.03 -39.15 -24.92
C ILE A 144 -21.35 -38.69 -26.34
N SER A 145 -22.04 -37.56 -26.47
CA SER A 145 -22.44 -37.03 -27.77
C SER A 145 -21.24 -36.54 -28.58
N ALA A 146 -21.19 -36.90 -29.85
CA ALA A 146 -20.20 -36.34 -30.79
C ALA A 146 -20.53 -34.89 -31.20
N SER A 147 -21.79 -34.46 -31.06
CA SER A 147 -22.27 -33.16 -31.56
C SER A 147 -22.58 -32.13 -30.47
N ASP A 148 -22.59 -32.52 -29.19
CA ASP A 148 -22.86 -31.60 -28.09
C ASP A 148 -21.55 -31.13 -27.46
N ASN A 149 -21.28 -29.84 -27.56
CA ASN A 149 -20.06 -29.26 -26.99
C ASN A 149 -20.03 -29.34 -25.45
N LYS A 150 -21.20 -29.53 -24.81
CA LYS A 150 -21.30 -29.75 -23.35
C LYS A 150 -20.74 -31.10 -22.91
N ASP A 151 -20.57 -32.04 -23.82
CA ASP A 151 -20.01 -33.35 -23.52
C ASP A 151 -18.48 -33.37 -23.59
N ALA A 152 -17.84 -32.34 -24.15
CA ALA A 152 -16.38 -32.14 -24.16
C ALA A 152 -15.88 -31.43 -22.87
N ARG A 153 -16.42 -31.79 -21.72
CA ARG A 153 -16.21 -31.08 -20.45
C ARG A 153 -14.76 -31.14 -19.95
N LEU A 154 -14.10 -32.28 -20.10
CA LEU A 154 -12.74 -32.48 -19.62
C LEU A 154 -11.74 -31.80 -20.54
N SER A 155 -11.92 -31.91 -21.85
CA SER A 155 -11.07 -31.20 -22.83
C SER A 155 -11.22 -29.69 -22.68
N ASN A 156 -12.45 -29.18 -22.54
CA ASN A 156 -12.69 -27.75 -22.26
C ASN A 156 -12.01 -27.28 -20.97
N PHE A 157 -11.94 -28.12 -19.92
CA PHE A 157 -11.20 -27.78 -18.70
C PHE A 157 -9.68 -27.78 -18.95
N ALA A 158 -9.15 -28.85 -19.56
CA ALA A 158 -7.73 -29.04 -19.77
C ALA A 158 -7.14 -27.98 -20.73
N GLU A 159 -7.86 -27.62 -21.79
CA GLU A 159 -7.47 -26.56 -22.73
C GLU A 159 -7.49 -25.16 -22.09
N ASN A 160 -8.23 -24.98 -20.99
CA ASN A 160 -8.25 -23.74 -20.20
C ASN A 160 -7.37 -23.82 -18.94
N VAL A 161 -6.37 -24.71 -18.92
CA VAL A 161 -5.42 -24.84 -17.79
C VAL A 161 -4.76 -23.50 -17.44
N GLU A 162 -4.42 -22.67 -18.43
CA GLU A 162 -3.84 -21.35 -18.19
C GLU A 162 -4.75 -20.44 -17.37
N VAL A 163 -6.07 -20.51 -17.57
CA VAL A 163 -7.05 -19.72 -16.83
C VAL A 163 -7.10 -20.18 -15.38
N HIS A 164 -7.10 -21.50 -15.16
CA HIS A 164 -7.08 -22.08 -13.81
C HIS A 164 -5.79 -21.76 -13.06
N PHE A 165 -4.64 -21.90 -13.73
CA PHE A 165 -3.34 -21.52 -13.21
C PHE A 165 -3.31 -20.03 -12.82
N ALA A 166 -3.68 -19.16 -13.75
CA ALA A 166 -3.63 -17.71 -13.55
C ALA A 166 -4.55 -17.27 -12.42
N SER A 167 -5.78 -17.80 -12.35
CA SER A 167 -6.74 -17.50 -11.28
C SER A 167 -6.24 -17.94 -9.90
N ARG A 168 -5.66 -19.15 -9.81
CA ARG A 168 -5.08 -19.65 -8.55
C ARG A 168 -3.88 -18.80 -8.12
N LYS A 169 -2.98 -18.48 -9.06
CA LYS A 169 -1.78 -17.68 -8.78
C LYS A 169 -2.13 -16.24 -8.38
N LYS A 170 -3.11 -15.62 -9.04
CA LYS A 170 -3.65 -14.31 -8.64
C LYS A 170 -4.15 -14.33 -7.20
N THR A 171 -4.90 -15.36 -6.81
CA THR A 171 -5.40 -15.49 -5.43
C THR A 171 -4.24 -15.63 -4.43
N GLU A 172 -3.21 -16.41 -4.75
CA GLU A 172 -2.00 -16.56 -3.94
C GLU A 172 -1.24 -15.23 -3.79
N ILE A 173 -1.04 -14.52 -4.90
CA ILE A 173 -0.40 -13.20 -4.94
C ILE A 173 -1.12 -12.22 -4.01
N LEU A 174 -2.44 -12.10 -4.14
CA LEU A 174 -3.24 -11.17 -3.34
C LEU A 174 -3.28 -11.56 -1.87
N ALA A 175 -3.33 -12.86 -1.55
CA ALA A 175 -3.21 -13.34 -0.19
C ALA A 175 -1.85 -13.00 0.42
N LYS A 176 -0.76 -13.17 -0.35
CA LYS A 176 0.60 -12.80 0.07
C LYS A 176 0.72 -11.30 0.31
N ALA A 177 0.29 -10.47 -0.63
CA ALA A 177 0.27 -9.01 -0.50
C ALA A 177 -0.51 -8.57 0.75
N ARG A 178 -1.72 -9.10 0.94
CA ARG A 178 -2.54 -8.82 2.12
C ARG A 178 -1.84 -9.20 3.43
N ASN A 179 -1.21 -10.38 3.49
CA ASN A 179 -0.52 -10.85 4.69
C ASN A 179 0.68 -9.95 5.04
N LEU A 180 1.45 -9.52 4.04
CA LEU A 180 2.57 -8.57 4.24
C LEU A 180 2.08 -7.26 4.89
N LEU A 181 0.98 -6.71 4.37
CA LEU A 181 0.40 -5.46 4.88
C LEU A 181 -0.20 -5.62 6.30
N LEU A 182 -0.87 -6.75 6.56
CA LEU A 182 -1.43 -7.04 7.88
C LEU A 182 -0.36 -7.30 8.95
N GLN A 183 0.78 -7.88 8.58
CA GLN A 183 1.90 -8.16 9.48
C GLN A 183 2.84 -6.97 9.68
N CYS A 184 2.61 -5.84 9.00
CA CYS A 184 3.44 -4.65 9.14
C CYS A 184 3.36 -4.09 10.56
N ASP A 185 4.47 -4.19 11.29
CA ASP A 185 4.72 -3.43 12.50
C ASP A 185 5.45 -2.17 12.08
N PHE A 186 4.83 -1.00 12.22
CA PHE A 186 5.41 0.33 11.94
C PHE A 186 6.45 0.73 13.01
N ALA A 187 7.26 -0.25 13.42
CA ALA A 187 8.32 -0.14 14.39
C ALA A 187 9.58 0.47 13.74
N VAL A 188 10.34 1.21 14.54
CA VAL A 188 11.54 1.95 14.10
C VAL A 188 12.63 0.97 13.65
N PRO A 189 13.29 1.20 12.51
CA PRO A 189 14.61 0.64 12.25
C PRO A 189 15.59 1.27 13.24
N GLN A 190 16.06 0.51 14.23
CA GLN A 190 16.93 0.98 15.34
C GLN A 190 18.27 1.63 14.91
N GLU A 191 18.56 1.73 13.61
CA GLU A 191 19.85 2.21 13.08
C GLU A 191 19.90 3.71 12.79
N SER A 192 18.79 4.45 12.88
CA SER A 192 18.76 5.90 12.55
C SER A 192 19.21 6.85 13.68
N THR A 193 19.50 6.34 14.88
CA THR A 193 19.98 7.15 16.02
C THR A 193 21.51 7.31 16.11
N GLY A 194 22.27 6.81 15.14
CA GLY A 194 23.74 6.99 15.08
C GLY A 194 24.14 8.24 14.33
N LYS A 195 24.48 9.32 15.04
CA LYS A 195 25.28 10.42 14.48
C LYS A 195 26.66 9.87 14.09
N ASP A 196 26.97 9.78 12.80
CA ASP A 196 28.36 9.82 12.33
C ASP A 196 28.47 10.52 10.97
N PRO A 197 29.45 11.44 10.78
CA PRO A 197 29.66 12.14 9.52
C PRO A 197 30.53 11.32 8.54
N ILE A 198 30.16 11.44 7.27
CA ILE A 198 30.73 10.85 6.04
C ILE A 198 32.28 10.83 5.98
N CYS A 199 32.91 9.70 5.61
CA CYS A 199 33.84 9.59 4.45
C CYS A 199 34.43 8.19 4.15
N LYS A 200 34.13 7.74 2.91
CA LYS A 200 35.00 7.13 1.86
C LYS A 200 35.57 5.70 1.97
N ASN A 201 35.20 4.94 0.92
CA ASN A 201 35.91 3.88 0.18
C ASN A 201 36.48 2.68 0.96
N ASP A 202 35.82 1.53 0.85
CA ASP A 202 36.39 0.41 0.09
C ASP A 202 35.28 -0.55 -0.38
N GLY A 203 35.50 -1.24 -1.49
CA GLY A 203 34.50 -2.05 -2.17
C GLY A 203 34.08 -3.28 -1.37
N MET A 204 32.90 -3.22 -0.75
CA MET A 204 32.01 -4.36 -0.48
C MET A 204 30.63 -3.79 -0.14
N ALA A 205 29.72 -3.81 -1.10
CA ALA A 205 28.31 -3.53 -0.84
C ALA A 205 27.74 -4.71 -0.04
N VAL A 206 27.66 -4.54 1.28
CA VAL A 206 27.00 -5.47 2.19
C VAL A 206 25.93 -4.66 2.93
N ASP A 207 24.68 -4.98 2.60
CA ASP A 207 23.43 -4.58 3.24
C ASP A 207 23.22 -3.08 3.48
N SER A 208 22.73 -2.38 2.44
CA SER A 208 21.82 -1.25 2.67
C SER A 208 20.68 -1.74 3.55
N SER A 209 20.50 -1.15 4.75
CA SER A 209 19.42 -1.51 5.68
C SER A 209 18.09 -1.68 4.92
N GLU A 210 17.34 -2.76 5.14
CA GLU A 210 16.12 -3.12 4.37
C GLU A 210 15.05 -2.00 4.28
N HIS A 211 15.19 -0.95 5.09
CA HIS A 211 14.27 0.16 5.28
C HIS A 211 14.64 1.44 4.54
N VAL A 212 15.87 1.60 4.06
CA VAL A 212 16.29 2.81 3.34
C VAL A 212 16.29 2.50 1.85
N VAL A 213 15.49 3.24 1.09
CA VAL A 213 15.31 3.05 -0.35
C VAL A 213 15.72 4.30 -1.12
N ASP A 214 16.29 4.10 -2.29
CA ASP A 214 16.55 5.17 -3.26
C ASP A 214 15.24 5.49 -4.00
N LEU A 215 14.91 6.77 -4.16
CA LEU A 215 13.74 7.18 -4.93
C LEU A 215 14.11 7.29 -6.41
N LEU A 216 13.42 6.58 -7.31
CA LEU A 216 13.82 6.50 -8.73
C LEU A 216 13.98 7.84 -9.44
N PHE A 217 13.10 8.81 -9.17
CA PHE A 217 13.11 10.12 -9.84
C PHE A 217 13.53 11.26 -8.91
N MET A 218 14.10 10.96 -7.74
CA MET A 218 14.63 11.95 -6.81
C MET A 218 16.03 11.54 -6.34
N SER A 219 16.96 12.47 -6.19
CA SER A 219 18.34 12.14 -5.74
C SER A 219 18.44 11.81 -4.23
N GLU A 220 17.31 11.75 -3.52
CA GLU A 220 17.25 11.62 -2.07
C GLU A 220 16.86 10.18 -1.66
N ARG A 221 17.29 9.77 -0.46
CA ARG A 221 16.96 8.47 0.14
C ARG A 221 15.80 8.62 1.11
N CYS A 222 14.91 7.64 1.10
CA CYS A 222 13.68 7.63 1.89
C CYS A 222 13.68 6.45 2.86
N VAL A 223 13.17 6.65 4.09
CA VAL A 223 12.98 5.58 5.07
C VAL A 223 11.56 5.03 4.97
N VAL A 224 11.41 3.78 4.59
CA VAL A 224 10.13 3.11 4.37
C VAL A 224 9.92 1.92 5.29
N THR A 225 8.67 1.50 5.42
CA THR A 225 8.33 0.30 6.16
C THR A 225 8.78 -0.95 5.41
N LYS A 226 9.03 -2.01 6.18
CA LYS A 226 9.33 -3.33 5.62
C LYS A 226 8.21 -3.83 4.72
N ALA A 227 6.95 -3.55 5.06
CA ALA A 227 5.82 -3.99 4.27
C ALA A 227 5.73 -3.27 2.92
N ALA A 228 6.01 -1.96 2.84
CA ALA A 228 6.07 -1.26 1.57
C ALA A 228 7.19 -1.79 0.66
N SER A 229 8.39 -1.98 1.21
CA SER A 229 9.53 -2.58 0.50
C SER A 229 9.24 -4.01 0.03
N GLN A 230 8.67 -4.86 0.89
CA GLN A 230 8.30 -6.24 0.54
C GLN A 230 7.14 -6.32 -0.45
N LEU A 231 6.15 -5.42 -0.35
CA LEU A 231 5.07 -5.32 -1.32
C LEU A 231 5.65 -4.97 -2.70
N MET A 232 6.56 -3.98 -2.76
CA MET A 232 7.16 -3.58 -4.01
C MET A 232 8.02 -4.70 -4.62
N LYS A 233 8.82 -5.40 -3.81
CA LYS A 233 9.54 -6.62 -4.25
C LYS A 233 8.60 -7.68 -4.83
N LEU A 234 7.43 -7.90 -4.21
CA LEU A 234 6.41 -8.81 -4.74
C LEU A 234 5.87 -8.31 -6.09
N VAL A 235 5.59 -7.01 -6.22
CA VAL A 235 5.13 -6.40 -7.48
C VAL A 235 6.17 -6.57 -8.59
N HIS A 236 7.44 -6.27 -8.35
CA HIS A 236 8.51 -6.49 -9.32
C HIS A 236 8.61 -7.96 -9.75
N GLN A 237 8.49 -8.91 -8.82
CA GLN A 237 8.45 -10.34 -9.18
C GLN A 237 7.27 -10.65 -10.12
N ILE A 238 6.09 -10.10 -9.87
CA ILE A 238 4.92 -10.32 -10.73
C ILE A 238 5.16 -9.68 -12.11
N LEU A 239 5.77 -8.50 -12.18
CA LEU A 239 6.10 -7.84 -13.44
C LEU A 239 7.10 -8.66 -14.27
N GLN A 240 8.11 -9.26 -13.63
CA GLN A 240 9.02 -10.21 -14.27
C GLN A 240 8.28 -11.45 -14.78
N ASP A 241 7.36 -12.01 -13.98
CA ASP A 241 6.56 -13.16 -14.37
C ASP A 241 5.65 -12.83 -15.57
N ILE A 242 5.15 -11.60 -15.69
CA ILE A 242 4.38 -11.12 -16.86
C ILE A 242 5.23 -11.19 -18.14
N CYS A 243 6.49 -10.75 -18.10
CA CYS A 243 7.39 -10.77 -19.26
C CYS A 243 7.61 -12.20 -19.80
N LEU A 244 7.54 -13.20 -18.93
CA LEU A 244 7.76 -14.61 -19.28
C LEU A 244 6.47 -15.40 -19.57
N SER A 245 5.31 -14.78 -19.40
CA SER A 245 4.01 -15.45 -19.45
C SER A 245 3.33 -15.39 -20.83
N SER A 246 2.44 -16.34 -21.10
CA SER A 246 1.53 -16.25 -22.25
C SER A 246 0.56 -15.08 -22.06
N THR A 247 -0.05 -14.59 -23.16
CA THR A 247 -0.95 -13.43 -23.13
C THR A 247 -2.04 -13.53 -22.06
N ARG A 248 -2.68 -14.71 -21.93
CA ARG A 248 -3.79 -14.90 -20.98
C ARG A 248 -3.32 -14.79 -19.53
N VAL A 249 -2.21 -15.45 -19.21
CA VAL A 249 -1.61 -15.43 -17.87
C VAL A 249 -1.10 -14.03 -17.52
N ALA A 250 -0.44 -13.37 -18.48
CA ALA A 250 0.07 -12.01 -18.36
C ALA A 250 -1.03 -11.00 -17.98
N PHE A 251 -2.23 -11.09 -18.57
CA PHE A 251 -3.35 -10.21 -18.21
C PHE A 251 -3.80 -10.39 -16.75
N GLU A 252 -3.93 -11.62 -16.28
CA GLU A 252 -4.31 -11.87 -14.88
C GLU A 252 -3.23 -11.42 -13.90
N PHE A 253 -1.95 -11.59 -14.24
CA PHE A 253 -0.84 -11.13 -13.41
C PHE A 253 -0.74 -9.60 -13.39
N TYR A 254 -0.98 -8.94 -14.52
CA TYR A 254 -1.10 -7.49 -14.59
C TYR A 254 -2.20 -6.98 -13.65
N HIS A 255 -3.39 -7.58 -13.69
CA HIS A 255 -4.47 -7.25 -12.75
C HIS A 255 -4.07 -7.54 -11.31
N ALA A 256 -3.43 -8.68 -11.03
CA ALA A 256 -2.98 -9.04 -9.70
C ALA A 256 -1.94 -8.05 -9.14
N ALA A 257 -1.01 -7.57 -9.96
CA ALA A 257 -0.02 -6.56 -9.57
C ALA A 257 -0.68 -5.23 -9.20
N ARG A 258 -1.63 -4.76 -10.03
CA ARG A 258 -2.41 -3.54 -9.74
C ARG A 258 -3.21 -3.68 -8.45
N ASP A 259 -3.94 -4.78 -8.32
CA ASP A 259 -4.75 -5.07 -7.14
C ASP A 259 -3.86 -5.17 -5.88
N ALA A 260 -2.68 -5.78 -5.96
CA ALA A 260 -1.73 -5.86 -4.87
C ALA A 260 -1.25 -4.48 -4.39
N ILE A 261 -0.97 -3.56 -5.32
CA ILE A 261 -0.62 -2.17 -5.00
C ILE A 261 -1.80 -1.48 -4.29
N LEU A 262 -3.01 -1.59 -4.85
CA LEU A 262 -4.22 -0.98 -4.29
C LEU A 262 -4.60 -1.52 -2.90
N LEU A 263 -4.19 -2.75 -2.56
CA LEU A 263 -4.38 -3.28 -1.21
C LEU A 263 -3.66 -2.45 -0.14
N TYR A 264 -2.54 -1.78 -0.44
CA TYR A 264 -1.86 -0.90 0.52
C TYR A 264 -2.82 0.19 0.99
N GLU A 265 -3.41 0.92 0.04
CA GLU A 265 -4.35 2.00 0.31
C GLU A 265 -5.63 1.52 1.00
N ALA A 266 -6.10 0.31 0.68
CA ALA A 266 -7.32 -0.23 1.31
C ALA A 266 -7.10 -0.71 2.76
N ILE A 267 -5.90 -1.19 3.10
CA ILE A 267 -5.62 -1.86 4.37
C ILE A 267 -4.93 -0.92 5.37
N VAL A 268 -3.88 -0.23 4.93
CA VAL A 268 -2.95 0.47 5.84
C VAL A 268 -3.61 1.65 6.57
N PRO A 269 -4.32 2.56 5.90
CA PRO A 269 -4.99 3.68 6.58
C PRO A 269 -5.99 3.22 7.64
N VAL A 270 -6.78 2.18 7.33
CA VAL A 270 -7.80 1.64 8.23
C VAL A 270 -7.15 0.97 9.44
N LYS A 271 -6.06 0.23 9.24
CA LYS A 271 -5.33 -0.44 10.32
C LYS A 271 -4.72 0.57 11.31
N LEU A 272 -4.25 1.72 10.82
CA LEU A 272 -3.50 2.69 11.62
C LEU A 272 -4.29 3.92 12.05
N GLU A 273 -5.60 3.98 11.78
CA GLU A 273 -6.45 5.16 11.97
C GLU A 273 -6.22 5.87 13.32
N ARG A 274 -6.25 5.12 14.44
CA ARG A 274 -6.02 5.68 15.79
C ARG A 274 -4.62 6.24 15.99
N GLN A 275 -3.62 5.63 15.36
CA GLN A 275 -2.24 6.12 15.44
C GLN A 275 -2.09 7.40 14.62
N LEU A 276 -2.88 7.61 13.57
CA LEU A 276 -2.81 8.84 12.77
C LEU A 276 -3.37 10.09 13.50
N GLU A 277 -4.00 9.94 14.67
CA GLU A 277 -4.57 11.06 15.45
C GLU A 277 -3.55 11.81 16.30
N GLY A 278 -2.34 11.27 16.51
CA GLY A 278 -1.32 11.88 17.35
C GLY A 278 0.03 12.05 16.68
N ILE A 279 0.91 12.84 17.30
CA ILE A 279 2.30 13.04 16.84
C ILE A 279 3.10 11.77 17.12
N ASN A 280 3.36 10.99 16.06
CA ASN A 280 4.20 9.80 16.08
C ASN A 280 4.83 9.50 14.71
N GLN A 281 5.74 8.53 14.71
CA GLN A 281 6.47 8.09 13.52
C GLN A 281 5.61 7.37 12.47
N VAL A 282 4.48 6.78 12.86
CA VAL A 282 3.68 5.91 11.97
C VAL A 282 3.17 6.70 10.79
N ALA A 283 2.63 7.90 11.03
CA ALA A 283 2.14 8.77 9.98
C ALA A 283 3.27 9.24 9.03
N VAL A 284 4.46 9.51 9.57
CA VAL A 284 5.63 9.93 8.78
C VAL A 284 6.13 8.79 7.90
N LEU A 285 6.21 7.56 8.43
CA LEU A 285 6.55 6.38 7.65
C LEU A 285 5.52 6.07 6.58
N MET A 286 4.23 6.27 6.87
CA MET A 286 3.15 6.07 5.90
C MET A 286 3.20 7.12 4.77
N HIS A 287 3.56 8.36 5.07
CA HIS A 287 3.88 9.37 4.05
C HIS A 287 5.03 8.92 3.15
N ASN A 288 6.13 8.47 3.74
CA ASN A 288 7.31 7.98 3.02
C ASN A 288 7.01 6.75 2.15
N ASP A 289 6.26 5.78 2.68
CA ASP A 289 5.81 4.61 1.94
C ASP A 289 5.02 5.02 0.69
N CYS A 290 4.03 5.91 0.85
CA CYS A 290 3.20 6.37 -0.26
C CYS A 290 4.03 7.13 -1.30
N LEU A 291 4.99 7.95 -0.86
CA LEU A 291 5.92 8.63 -1.76
C LEU A 291 6.78 7.61 -2.54
N TYR A 292 7.36 6.63 -1.85
CA TYR A 292 8.16 5.57 -2.46
C TYR A 292 7.34 4.75 -3.47
N LEU A 293 6.16 4.26 -3.08
CA LEU A 293 5.26 3.52 -3.97
C LEU A 293 4.92 4.33 -5.23
N SER A 294 4.63 5.63 -5.07
CA SER A 294 4.36 6.51 -6.21
C SER A 294 5.55 6.60 -7.17
N GLN A 295 6.78 6.66 -6.67
CA GLN A 295 7.98 6.76 -7.51
C GLN A 295 8.26 5.45 -8.24
N GLU A 296 8.18 4.31 -7.54
CA GLU A 296 8.40 2.99 -8.14
C GLU A 296 7.39 2.68 -9.26
N ILE A 297 6.11 3.03 -9.04
CA ILE A 297 5.03 2.84 -10.02
C ILE A 297 5.33 3.56 -11.34
N LEU A 298 5.93 4.75 -11.29
CA LEU A 298 6.33 5.50 -12.49
C LEU A 298 7.51 4.82 -13.21
N GLY A 299 8.34 4.07 -12.49
CA GLY A 299 9.48 3.32 -13.02
C GLY A 299 9.11 2.09 -13.84
N PHE A 300 7.98 1.44 -13.55
CA PHE A 300 7.64 0.14 -14.15
C PHE A 300 7.61 0.15 -15.68
N ALA A 301 7.13 1.24 -16.29
CA ALA A 301 7.06 1.33 -17.75
C ALA A 301 8.46 1.35 -18.38
N PHE A 302 9.45 1.95 -17.72
CA PHE A 302 10.82 2.01 -18.21
C PHE A 302 11.54 0.67 -18.05
N GLU A 303 11.22 -0.08 -17.00
CA GLU A 303 11.90 -1.33 -16.67
C GLU A 303 11.32 -2.55 -17.40
N TYR A 304 10.00 -2.62 -17.59
CA TYR A 304 9.34 -3.86 -18.04
C TYR A 304 8.59 -3.77 -19.38
N HIS A 305 8.21 -2.57 -19.84
CA HIS A 305 7.30 -2.42 -20.99
C HIS A 305 7.85 -3.04 -22.29
N SER A 306 9.17 -2.97 -22.51
CA SER A 306 9.82 -3.56 -23.68
C SER A 306 9.65 -5.07 -23.75
N ASP A 307 9.53 -5.73 -22.61
CA ASP A 307 9.60 -7.19 -22.49
C ASP A 307 8.21 -7.83 -22.32
N PHE A 308 7.18 -7.01 -22.12
CA PHE A 308 5.79 -7.49 -22.07
C PHE A 308 5.35 -8.17 -23.39
N PRO A 309 4.44 -9.16 -23.33
CA PRO A 309 3.80 -9.70 -24.53
C PRO A 309 3.12 -8.62 -25.39
N SER A 310 3.21 -8.72 -26.71
CA SER A 310 2.73 -7.67 -27.64
C SER A 310 1.26 -7.27 -27.43
N SER A 311 0.41 -8.22 -27.08
CA SER A 311 -1.01 -8.04 -26.80
C SER A 311 -1.31 -7.21 -25.54
N ILE A 312 -0.43 -7.22 -24.54
CA ILE A 312 -0.64 -6.50 -23.28
C ILE A 312 0.00 -5.11 -23.29
N LYS A 313 1.01 -4.86 -24.13
CA LYS A 313 1.74 -3.57 -24.17
C LYS A 313 0.86 -2.33 -24.35
N GLU A 314 -0.21 -2.45 -25.11
CA GLU A 314 -1.17 -1.35 -25.37
C GLU A 314 -2.16 -1.13 -24.21
N HIS A 315 -2.31 -2.13 -23.33
CA HIS A 315 -3.30 -2.15 -22.26
C HIS A 315 -2.67 -1.96 -20.88
N ALA A 316 -1.41 -2.37 -20.70
CA ALA A 316 -0.71 -2.29 -19.42
C ALA A 316 -0.26 -0.86 -19.13
N VAL A 317 -1.06 -0.17 -18.31
CA VAL A 317 -0.71 1.11 -17.71
C VAL A 317 -0.60 0.93 -16.19
N PHE A 318 0.44 1.48 -15.58
CA PHE A 318 0.61 1.54 -14.12
C PHE A 318 0.73 2.99 -13.62
N ALA A 319 1.28 3.88 -14.45
CA ALA A 319 1.51 5.29 -14.12
C ALA A 319 0.24 6.05 -13.68
N ASP A 320 -0.94 5.57 -14.05
CA ASP A 320 -2.23 6.10 -13.60
C ASP A 320 -2.45 5.96 -12.09
N MET A 321 -1.78 5.00 -11.43
CA MET A 321 -1.90 4.78 -9.98
C MET A 321 -0.95 5.67 -9.17
N ALA A 322 0.15 6.15 -9.75
CA ALA A 322 1.15 6.95 -9.03
C ALA A 322 0.56 8.23 -8.40
N PRO A 323 -0.25 9.06 -9.11
CA PRO A 323 -0.83 10.26 -8.52
C PRO A 323 -1.66 9.99 -7.27
N ARG A 324 -2.31 8.82 -7.19
CA ARG A 324 -3.16 8.44 -6.06
C ARG A 324 -2.33 8.24 -4.78
N PHE A 325 -1.17 7.58 -4.89
CA PHE A 325 -0.23 7.44 -3.78
C PHE A 325 0.48 8.75 -3.44
N HIS A 326 0.81 9.56 -4.44
CA HIS A 326 1.40 10.87 -4.21
C HIS A 326 0.46 11.78 -3.40
N LEU A 327 -0.81 11.88 -3.81
CA LEU A 327 -1.83 12.65 -3.09
C LEU A 327 -2.02 12.14 -1.67
N MET A 328 -2.10 10.82 -1.50
CA MET A 328 -2.19 10.19 -0.18
C MET A 328 -0.99 10.55 0.72
N ALA A 329 0.23 10.57 0.16
CA ALA A 329 1.41 11.01 0.90
C ALA A 329 1.27 12.48 1.37
N GLU A 330 0.85 13.38 0.47
CA GLU A 330 0.66 14.80 0.80
C GLU A 330 -0.43 15.00 1.87
N GLU A 331 -1.58 14.33 1.74
CA GLU A 331 -2.69 14.42 2.69
C GLU A 331 -2.30 13.96 4.10
N ILE A 332 -1.54 12.87 4.21
CA ILE A 332 -1.07 12.35 5.50
C ILE A 332 -0.15 13.37 6.18
N LEU A 333 0.83 13.91 5.43
CA LEU A 333 1.76 14.89 5.95
C LEU A 333 1.06 16.19 6.36
N GLN A 334 0.16 16.69 5.51
CA GLN A 334 -0.63 17.89 5.82
C GLN A 334 -1.47 17.70 7.08
N ARG A 335 -2.12 16.53 7.23
CA ARG A 335 -2.87 16.20 8.45
C ARG A 335 -1.97 16.20 9.69
N GLN A 336 -0.76 15.64 9.60
CA GLN A 336 0.20 15.67 10.72
C GLN A 336 0.63 17.08 11.08
N ILE A 337 0.91 17.94 10.08
CA ILE A 337 1.21 19.36 10.31
C ILE A 337 0.05 20.04 11.05
N GLN A 338 -1.20 19.80 10.64
CA GLN A 338 -2.37 20.38 11.32
C GLN A 338 -2.53 19.89 12.77
N ILE A 339 -2.28 18.61 13.04
CA ILE A 339 -2.31 18.06 14.42
C ILE A 339 -1.24 18.74 15.29
N VAL A 340 -0.03 18.91 14.76
CA VAL A 340 1.05 19.63 15.46
C VAL A 340 0.65 21.07 15.75
N ILE A 341 0.16 21.80 14.74
CA ILE A 341 -0.28 23.19 14.88
C ILE A 341 -1.42 23.31 15.90
N PHE A 342 -2.37 22.35 15.90
CA PHE A 342 -3.46 22.31 16.86
C PHE A 342 -2.93 22.17 18.30
N ASN A 343 -2.05 21.20 18.56
CA ASN A 343 -1.47 20.99 19.89
C ASN A 343 -0.65 22.21 20.37
N LEU A 344 0.07 22.87 19.45
CA LEU A 344 0.82 24.09 19.75
C LEU A 344 -0.11 25.25 20.11
N ARG A 345 -1.25 25.38 19.45
CA ARG A 345 -2.27 26.38 19.80
C ARG A 345 -2.87 26.09 21.18
N GLU A 346 -3.23 24.84 21.48
CA GLU A 346 -3.72 24.47 22.82
C GLU A 346 -2.69 24.75 23.91
N ALA A 347 -1.39 24.52 23.65
CA ALA A 347 -0.32 24.88 24.58
C ALA A 347 -0.22 26.41 24.79
N LEU A 348 -0.36 27.19 23.72
CA LEU A 348 -0.35 28.66 23.77
C LEU A 348 -1.61 29.24 24.44
N ASP A 349 -2.76 28.59 24.39
CA ASP A 349 -3.97 29.05 25.07
C ASP A 349 -3.77 29.15 26.59
N GLY A 350 -2.83 28.37 27.18
CA GLY A 350 -2.42 28.50 28.58
C GLY A 350 -1.71 29.82 28.94
N ALA A 351 -1.24 30.58 27.95
CA ALA A 351 -0.66 31.91 28.13
C ALA A 351 -1.75 32.99 28.23
N ASP A 352 -3.02 32.65 27.98
CA ASP A 352 -4.18 33.55 28.03
C ASP A 352 -3.96 34.85 27.23
N GLY A 353 -3.38 34.72 26.04
CA GLY A 353 -3.06 35.86 25.16
C GLY A 353 -1.89 36.74 25.64
N PHE A 354 -1.06 36.25 26.58
CA PHE A 354 0.09 36.97 27.13
C PHE A 354 -0.26 38.27 27.88
N GLN A 355 -1.50 38.39 28.34
CA GLN A 355 -1.96 39.57 29.08
C GLN A 355 -1.54 39.55 30.56
N ASN A 356 -1.41 40.74 31.14
CA ASN A 356 -1.11 40.98 32.54
C ASN A 356 0.19 40.31 33.03
N THR A 357 1.20 40.15 32.18
CA THR A 357 2.45 39.45 32.54
C THR A 357 3.33 40.21 33.54
N HIS A 358 2.96 41.44 33.91
CA HIS A 358 3.52 42.13 35.08
C HIS A 358 3.18 41.42 36.40
N GLN A 359 2.15 40.58 36.42
CA GLN A 359 1.79 39.74 37.56
C GLN A 359 2.53 38.39 37.49
N ILE A 360 3.12 37.99 38.62
CA ILE A 360 3.96 36.77 38.70
C ILE A 360 3.21 35.51 38.22
N GLN A 361 1.92 35.37 38.55
CA GLN A 361 1.15 34.17 38.19
C GLN A 361 0.96 34.05 36.67
N GLN A 362 0.61 35.15 36.01
CA GLN A 362 0.40 35.22 34.56
C GLN A 362 1.72 35.07 33.80
N PHE A 363 2.80 35.68 34.31
CA PHE A 363 4.13 35.46 33.77
C PHE A 363 4.54 33.99 33.80
N GLU A 364 4.39 33.32 34.95
CA GLU A 364 4.72 31.89 35.06
C GLU A 364 3.82 31.03 34.18
N SER A 365 2.54 31.38 34.00
CA SER A 365 1.64 30.69 33.05
C SER A 365 2.12 30.83 31.61
N ALA A 366 2.42 32.06 31.17
CA ALA A 366 2.92 32.32 29.83
C ALA A 366 4.28 31.65 29.57
N LYS A 367 5.18 31.68 30.56
CA LYS A 367 6.46 30.98 30.52
C LYS A 367 6.26 29.47 30.38
N PHE A 368 5.40 28.87 31.20
CA PHE A 368 5.10 27.45 31.12
C PHE A 368 4.50 27.07 29.75
N SER A 369 3.62 27.91 29.19
CA SER A 369 3.10 27.72 27.82
C SER A 369 4.19 27.74 26.76
N ILE A 370 5.18 28.64 26.85
CA ILE A 370 6.35 28.65 25.95
C ILE A 370 7.17 27.37 26.12
N GLU A 371 7.41 26.92 27.35
CA GLU A 371 8.12 25.66 27.62
C GLU A 371 7.39 24.45 27.02
N GLN A 372 6.05 24.41 27.10
CA GLN A 372 5.23 23.37 26.46
C GLN A 372 5.33 23.42 24.92
N VAL A 373 5.31 24.62 24.34
CA VAL A 373 5.50 24.80 22.88
C VAL A 373 6.87 24.28 22.45
N VAL A 374 7.93 24.65 23.16
CA VAL A 374 9.29 24.17 22.88
C VAL A 374 9.36 22.64 22.98
N PHE A 375 8.77 22.05 24.02
CA PHE A 375 8.72 20.60 24.19
C PHE A 375 8.00 19.88 23.03
N ILE A 376 6.88 20.42 22.56
CA ILE A 376 6.15 19.86 21.42
C ILE A 376 7.01 19.96 20.14
N LEU A 377 7.63 21.10 19.89
CA LEU A 377 8.51 21.32 18.74
C LEU A 377 9.72 20.37 18.75
N GLU A 378 10.33 20.15 19.91
CA GLU A 378 11.45 19.22 20.07
C GLU A 378 11.01 17.77 19.81
N LYS A 379 9.84 17.36 20.32
CA LYS A 379 9.25 16.05 20.02
C LYS A 379 9.04 15.87 18.51
N VAL A 380 8.51 16.88 17.82
CA VAL A 380 8.28 16.85 16.38
C VAL A 380 9.61 16.75 15.63
N HIS A 381 10.61 17.56 16.00
CA HIS A 381 11.95 17.52 15.44
C HIS A 381 12.57 16.12 15.52
N ILE A 382 12.56 15.50 16.70
CA ILE A 382 13.13 14.15 16.94
C ILE A 382 12.46 13.08 16.07
N ILE A 383 11.15 13.20 15.80
CA ILE A 383 10.41 12.22 15.00
C ILE A 383 10.57 12.48 13.50
N TRP A 384 10.49 13.75 13.08
CA TRP A 384 10.39 14.11 11.67
C TRP A 384 11.76 14.21 10.99
N GLU A 385 12.77 14.80 11.62
CA GLU A 385 14.09 15.00 11.01
C GLU A 385 14.76 13.71 10.50
N PRO A 386 14.80 12.60 11.27
CA PRO A 386 15.48 11.39 10.80
C PRO A 386 14.69 10.60 9.74
N LEU A 387 13.39 10.87 9.57
CA LEU A 387 12.51 10.09 8.72
C LEU A 387 12.12 10.81 7.42
N LEU A 388 11.80 12.10 7.49
CA LEU A 388 11.39 12.87 6.32
C LEU A 388 12.59 13.21 5.43
N LEU A 389 12.31 13.37 4.14
CA LEU A 389 13.27 13.97 3.21
C LEU A 389 13.66 15.38 3.70
N PRO A 390 14.94 15.80 3.60
CA PRO A 390 15.42 17.07 4.15
C PRO A 390 14.60 18.29 3.70
N SER A 391 14.27 18.34 2.40
CA SER A 391 13.43 19.39 1.81
C SER A 391 12.02 19.42 2.40
N THR A 392 11.44 18.24 2.61
CA THR A 392 10.10 18.05 3.17
C THR A 392 10.06 18.37 4.66
N TYR A 393 11.05 17.92 5.42
CA TYR A 393 11.25 18.27 6.82
C TYR A 393 11.34 19.78 7.00
N ASN A 394 12.24 20.45 6.28
CA ASN A 394 12.44 21.90 6.40
C ASN A 394 11.16 22.67 6.14
N ARG A 395 10.48 22.38 5.02
CA ARG A 395 9.23 23.05 4.64
C ARG A 395 8.14 22.85 5.71
N SER A 396 8.00 21.62 6.20
CA SER A 396 7.00 21.28 7.21
C SER A 396 7.29 21.96 8.54
N MET A 397 8.55 21.94 9.00
CA MET A 397 8.96 22.57 10.26
C MET A 397 8.87 24.10 10.19
N CYS A 398 9.22 24.72 9.06
CA CYS A 398 9.02 26.16 8.86
C CYS A 398 7.54 26.55 8.93
N THR A 399 6.65 25.75 8.33
CA THR A 399 5.19 25.97 8.39
C THR A 399 4.67 25.90 9.83
N VAL A 400 5.17 24.94 10.62
CA VAL A 400 4.83 24.80 12.03
C VAL A 400 5.33 26.01 12.82
N LEU A 401 6.60 26.39 12.66
CA LEU A 401 7.20 27.54 13.35
C LEU A 401 6.51 28.87 13.00
N GLU A 402 6.16 29.07 11.72
CA GLU A 402 5.39 30.23 11.27
C GLU A 402 4.08 30.36 12.04
N SER A 403 3.36 29.25 12.24
CA SER A 403 2.10 29.28 13.00
C SER A 403 2.28 29.73 14.45
N VAL A 404 3.42 29.39 15.07
CA VAL A 404 3.73 29.74 16.46
C VAL A 404 4.14 31.20 16.56
N PHE A 405 5.12 31.63 15.75
CA PHE A 405 5.59 33.02 15.78
C PHE A 405 4.50 34.01 15.38
N SER A 406 3.71 33.67 14.36
CA SER A 406 2.56 34.47 13.94
C SER A 406 1.54 34.62 15.07
N ARG A 407 1.24 33.52 15.77
CA ARG A 407 0.27 33.53 16.88
C ARG A 407 0.73 34.39 18.04
N ILE A 408 1.96 34.20 18.54
CA ILE A 408 2.48 34.94 19.69
C ILE A 408 2.61 36.43 19.35
N THR A 409 3.16 36.75 18.17
CA THR A 409 3.30 38.14 17.70
C THR A 409 1.94 38.84 17.67
N ARG A 410 0.93 38.18 17.11
CA ARG A 410 -0.43 38.73 17.04
C ARG A 410 -1.03 38.94 18.42
N ASP A 411 -0.94 37.96 19.31
CA ASP A 411 -1.56 38.04 20.63
C ASP A 411 -0.94 39.18 21.47
N ILE A 412 0.38 39.38 21.39
CA ILE A 412 1.06 40.52 22.05
C ILE A 412 0.66 41.86 21.43
N LEU A 413 0.57 41.95 20.09
CA LEU A 413 0.19 43.19 19.41
C LEU A 413 -1.28 43.60 19.64
N LEU A 414 -2.13 42.68 20.09
CA LEU A 414 -3.54 42.95 20.41
C LEU A 414 -3.77 43.40 21.86
N LEU A 415 -2.72 43.59 22.66
CA LEU A 415 -2.84 44.09 24.02
C LEU A 415 -3.12 45.61 24.02
N ASP A 416 -4.19 46.03 24.70
CA ASP A 416 -4.66 47.43 24.67
C ASP A 416 -3.97 48.37 25.69
N ASP A 417 -3.50 47.85 26.84
CA ASP A 417 -2.88 48.63 27.91
C ASP A 417 -1.77 47.79 28.56
N MET A 418 -0.51 48.19 28.32
CA MET A 418 0.67 47.47 28.78
C MET A 418 1.43 48.31 29.80
N ALA A 419 1.61 47.77 31.01
CA ALA A 419 2.48 48.39 32.00
C ALA A 419 3.96 48.33 31.55
N ALA A 420 4.80 49.27 32.01
CA ALA A 420 6.23 49.25 31.70
C ALA A 420 6.95 47.97 32.18
N GLU A 421 6.51 47.38 33.29
CA GLU A 421 7.02 46.07 33.73
C GLU A 421 6.54 44.95 32.80
N GLU A 422 5.33 45.05 32.25
CA GLU A 422 4.76 44.06 31.34
C GLU A 422 5.55 43.97 30.04
N THR A 423 5.96 45.10 29.47
CA THR A 423 6.79 45.11 28.24
C THR A 423 8.13 44.40 28.45
N LEU A 424 8.77 44.59 29.62
CA LEU A 424 9.99 43.89 30.00
C LEU A 424 9.77 42.38 30.15
N GLN A 425 8.66 41.97 30.76
CA GLN A 425 8.35 40.55 30.94
C GLN A 425 8.02 39.86 29.62
N LEU A 426 7.25 40.51 28.73
CA LEU A 426 6.99 40.04 27.37
C LEU A 426 8.29 39.90 26.56
N GLN A 427 9.18 40.88 26.65
CA GLN A 427 10.49 40.82 25.99
C GLN A 427 11.30 39.61 26.48
N ARG A 428 11.33 39.35 27.80
CA ARG A 428 11.98 38.16 28.38
C ARG A 428 11.40 36.85 27.85
N LEU A 429 10.07 36.77 27.71
CA LEU A 429 9.39 35.60 27.17
C LEU A 429 9.75 35.35 25.70
N ILE A 430 9.81 36.40 24.87
CA ILE A 430 10.24 36.30 23.47
C ILE A 430 11.70 35.82 23.39
N HIS A 431 12.60 36.40 24.18
CA HIS A 431 14.00 35.96 24.22
C HIS A 431 14.15 34.52 24.69
N LEU A 432 13.43 34.11 25.74
CA LEU A 432 13.41 32.73 26.20
C LEU A 432 13.03 31.75 25.08
N MET A 433 12.02 32.09 24.29
CA MET A 433 11.61 31.26 23.15
C MET A 433 12.68 31.23 22.05
N LEU A 434 13.25 32.38 21.68
CA LEU A 434 14.29 32.47 20.65
C LEU A 434 15.56 31.70 21.04
N GLU A 435 15.98 31.80 22.30
CA GLU A 435 17.14 31.08 22.84
C GLU A 435 16.92 29.57 22.79
N ASN A 436 15.75 29.09 23.24
CA ASN A 436 15.42 27.66 23.21
C ASN A 436 15.32 27.10 21.79
N LEU A 437 14.93 27.92 20.81
CA LEU A 437 14.79 27.49 19.41
C LEU A 437 16.02 27.78 18.53
N SER A 438 17.09 28.37 19.08
CA SER A 438 18.26 28.80 18.29
C SER A 438 18.87 27.64 17.51
N SER A 439 19.09 26.50 18.14
CA SER A 439 19.71 25.32 17.52
C SER A 439 18.87 24.77 16.35
N LEU A 440 17.55 24.78 16.49
CA LEU A 440 16.61 24.36 15.46
C LEU A 440 16.56 25.35 14.30
N LEU A 441 16.54 26.66 14.57
CA LEU A 441 16.56 27.69 13.53
C LEU A 441 17.88 27.66 12.73
N GLU A 442 19.00 27.44 13.41
CA GLU A 442 20.32 27.27 12.79
C GLU A 442 20.39 26.02 11.90
N SER A 443 19.82 24.89 12.35
CA SER A 443 19.81 23.66 11.57
C SER A 443 18.99 23.81 10.27
N LEU A 444 17.81 24.44 10.35
CA LEU A 444 16.96 24.74 9.20
C LEU A 444 17.65 25.69 8.21
N ALA A 445 18.36 26.71 8.71
CA ALA A 445 19.11 27.64 7.88
C ALA A 445 20.29 26.97 7.13
N ALA A 446 20.94 25.99 7.75
CA ALA A 446 22.09 25.30 7.17
C ALA A 446 21.72 24.35 6.01
N VAL A 447 20.57 23.68 6.07
CA VAL A 447 20.12 22.75 5.02
C VAL A 447 19.75 23.50 3.73
N ASN A 448 19.16 24.70 3.85
CA ASN A 448 18.83 25.56 2.71
C ASN A 448 20.06 26.00 1.90
N GLN A 449 21.27 25.89 2.45
CA GLN A 449 22.52 26.23 1.76
C GLN A 449 23.20 25.03 1.08
N LYS A 450 22.79 23.79 1.41
CA LYS A 450 23.45 22.54 0.94
C LYS A 450 22.77 21.87 -0.26
N GLY A 451 21.50 22.13 -0.53
CA GLY A 451 20.78 21.62 -1.72
C GLY A 451 21.17 22.37 -3.00
N LYS A 452 22.33 22.05 -3.58
CA LYS A 452 22.86 22.74 -4.77
C LYS A 452 22.56 21.99 -6.06
N THR A 453 21.78 22.61 -6.94
CA THR A 453 21.94 22.51 -8.39
C THR A 453 21.90 23.95 -8.91
N GLU A 454 22.75 24.27 -9.90
CA GLU A 454 22.91 25.62 -10.45
C GLU A 454 21.57 26.18 -10.95
N GLY A 455 20.89 27.03 -10.17
CA GLY A 455 19.66 27.72 -10.60
C GLY A 455 18.71 28.19 -9.50
N ASP A 456 18.68 27.57 -8.32
CA ASP A 456 17.74 27.95 -7.26
C ASP A 456 18.30 29.05 -6.34
N PHE A 457 17.65 30.21 -6.34
CA PHE A 457 17.94 31.29 -5.41
C PHE A 457 17.58 30.85 -3.99
N ALA A 458 18.58 30.69 -3.12
CA ALA A 458 18.36 30.39 -1.72
C ALA A 458 17.47 31.48 -1.09
N ARG A 459 16.27 31.09 -0.66
CA ARG A 459 15.37 31.98 0.08
C ARG A 459 15.90 32.10 1.51
N PRO A 460 16.12 33.32 2.03
CA PRO A 460 16.39 33.53 3.44
C PRO A 460 15.38 32.81 4.32
N LEU A 461 15.77 32.40 5.54
CA LEU A 461 14.85 31.74 6.48
C LEU A 461 13.60 32.61 6.74
N ASP A 462 13.76 33.94 6.69
CA ASP A 462 12.69 34.91 6.84
C ASP A 462 11.64 34.85 5.72
N ASP A 463 11.96 34.35 4.52
CA ASP A 463 10.97 34.10 3.46
C ASP A 463 10.12 32.85 3.72
N LEU A 464 10.70 31.87 4.43
CA LEU A 464 10.04 30.61 4.77
C LEU A 464 9.22 30.72 6.07
N ILE A 465 9.61 31.65 6.94
CA ILE A 465 8.95 31.96 8.20
C ILE A 465 8.75 33.50 8.27
N PRO A 466 7.78 34.06 7.52
CA PRO A 466 7.57 35.50 7.44
C PRO A 466 7.42 36.20 8.80
N SER A 467 6.80 35.52 9.77
CA SER A 467 6.57 36.08 11.11
C SER A 467 7.84 36.10 11.98
N LEU A 468 8.93 35.43 11.58
CA LEU A 468 10.16 35.36 12.38
C LEU A 468 10.86 36.70 12.50
N CYS A 469 10.97 37.45 11.40
CA CYS A 469 11.57 38.78 11.40
C CYS A 469 10.77 39.73 12.29
N LYS A 470 9.44 39.73 12.13
CA LYS A 470 8.51 40.50 12.95
C LYS A 470 8.61 40.15 14.43
N PHE A 471 8.67 38.87 14.77
CA PHE A 471 8.78 38.39 16.13
C PHE A 471 10.09 38.81 16.81
N ARG A 472 11.23 38.73 16.11
CA ARG A 472 12.51 39.26 16.61
C ARG A 472 12.44 40.76 16.82
N LYS A 473 11.86 41.50 15.87
CA LYS A 473 11.76 42.95 15.94
C LYS A 473 10.79 43.40 17.05
N LEU A 474 9.77 42.62 17.36
CA LEU A 474 8.86 42.88 18.48
C LEU A 474 9.59 42.89 19.84
N ALA A 475 10.56 41.98 20.06
CA ALA A 475 11.38 42.01 21.27
C ALA A 475 12.18 43.33 21.41
N GLU A 476 12.69 43.86 20.31
CA GLU A 476 13.35 45.17 20.32
C GLU A 476 12.34 46.31 20.56
N LEU A 477 11.15 46.22 19.95
CA LEU A 477 10.10 47.23 20.02
C LEU A 477 9.60 47.44 21.47
N LEU A 478 9.51 46.37 22.27
CA LEU A 478 9.04 46.40 23.66
C LEU A 478 9.94 47.21 24.62
N ASP A 479 11.21 47.43 24.28
CA ASP A 479 12.17 48.23 25.07
C ASP A 479 12.54 49.55 24.37
N MET A 480 11.91 49.84 23.23
CA MET A 480 12.26 50.98 22.41
C MET A 480 11.53 52.26 22.87
N PRO A 481 12.22 53.41 23.00
CA PRO A 481 11.54 54.66 23.33
C PRO A 481 10.71 55.16 22.14
N LEU A 482 9.61 55.87 22.43
CA LEU A 482 8.63 56.35 21.44
C LEU A 482 9.24 57.05 20.21
N ARG A 483 10.26 57.90 20.41
CA ARG A 483 10.94 58.60 19.30
C ARG A 483 11.70 57.65 18.38
N SER A 484 12.29 56.59 18.93
CA SER A 484 13.01 55.58 18.16
C SER A 484 12.03 54.68 17.39
N ILE A 485 10.89 54.33 17.98
CA ILE A 485 9.81 53.59 17.27
C ILE A 485 9.34 54.40 16.06
N THR A 486 9.10 55.71 16.25
CA THR A 486 8.69 56.61 15.16
C THR A 486 9.75 56.66 14.05
N ALA A 487 11.03 56.77 14.42
CA ALA A 487 12.14 56.80 13.45
C ALA A 487 12.30 55.48 12.69
N ALA A 488 12.10 54.33 13.35
CA ALA A 488 12.15 53.01 12.73
C ALA A 488 10.97 52.76 11.77
N TRP A 489 9.82 53.39 12.01
CA TRP A 489 8.71 53.40 11.04
C TRP A 489 9.04 54.30 9.84
N GLU A 490 9.50 55.53 10.08
CA GLU A 490 9.87 56.49 9.03
C GLU A 490 11.00 55.99 8.12
N SER A 491 11.92 55.18 8.65
CA SER A 491 13.00 54.57 7.86
C SER A 491 12.54 53.40 6.98
N GLY A 492 11.29 52.92 7.16
CA GLY A 492 10.77 51.71 6.52
C GLY A 492 11.26 50.40 7.14
N GLU A 493 12.04 50.45 8.22
CA GLU A 493 12.57 49.25 8.89
C GLU A 493 11.44 48.37 9.42
N LEU A 494 10.48 48.93 10.14
CA LEU A 494 9.34 48.16 10.67
C LEU A 494 8.44 47.61 9.56
N LEU A 495 8.25 48.37 8.48
CA LEU A 495 7.51 47.91 7.30
C LEU A 495 8.20 46.70 6.66
N SER A 496 9.53 46.72 6.56
CA SER A 496 10.33 45.61 6.01
C SER A 496 10.25 44.34 6.86
N CYS A 497 10.01 44.48 8.18
CA CYS A 497 9.76 43.36 9.09
C CYS A 497 8.30 42.87 9.08
N GLY A 498 7.41 43.44 8.26
CA GLY A 498 6.02 43.02 8.13
C GLY A 498 5.04 43.63 9.15
N PHE A 499 5.39 44.76 9.78
CA PHE A 499 4.43 45.54 10.56
C PHE A 499 3.54 46.40 9.68
N THR A 500 2.29 46.54 10.10
CA THR A 500 1.30 47.45 9.48
C THR A 500 1.16 48.73 10.29
N LEU A 501 0.66 49.79 9.66
CA LEU A 501 0.45 51.08 10.32
C LEU A 501 -0.46 50.93 11.56
N SER A 502 -1.58 50.20 11.43
CA SER A 502 -2.52 49.97 12.53
C SER A 502 -1.87 49.26 13.70
N GLU A 503 -1.06 48.22 13.45
CA GLU A 503 -0.36 47.50 14.53
C GLU A 503 0.61 48.41 15.29
N ILE A 504 1.33 49.30 14.59
CA ILE A 504 2.26 50.23 15.25
C ILE A 504 1.53 51.33 16.00
N GLU A 505 0.44 51.86 15.44
CA GLU A 505 -0.40 52.84 16.14
C GLU A 505 -0.98 52.26 17.44
N ASP A 506 -1.55 51.06 17.37
CA ASP A 506 -2.19 50.41 18.51
C ASP A 506 -1.15 50.01 19.56
N PHE A 507 0.02 49.51 19.13
CA PHE A 507 1.16 49.25 20.01
C PHE A 507 1.65 50.52 20.75
N ILE A 508 1.76 51.66 20.05
CA ILE A 508 2.15 52.94 20.68
C ILE A 508 1.09 53.39 21.70
N LYS A 509 -0.20 53.24 21.36
CA LYS A 509 -1.30 53.60 22.27
C LYS A 509 -1.29 52.73 23.52
N ALA A 510 -0.93 51.45 23.39
CA ALA A 510 -0.90 50.48 24.48
C ALA A 510 0.24 50.70 25.49
N ILE A 511 1.42 51.15 25.06
CA ILE A 511 2.60 51.27 25.95
C ILE A 511 2.77 52.70 26.50
N PHE A 512 2.44 53.71 25.70
CA PHE A 512 2.70 55.11 26.06
C PHE A 512 1.42 55.81 26.49
N ALA A 513 1.44 56.41 27.69
CA ALA A 513 0.35 57.24 28.18
C ALA A 513 0.05 58.46 27.27
N ASP A 514 -1.18 58.99 27.35
CA ASP A 514 -1.57 60.15 26.54
C ASP A 514 -0.70 61.36 26.87
N SER A 515 0.06 61.82 25.88
CA SER A 515 0.97 62.95 25.99
C SER A 515 1.03 63.71 24.68
N THR A 516 1.48 64.96 24.71
CA THR A 516 1.71 65.77 23.50
C THR A 516 2.71 65.08 22.57
N LEU A 517 3.76 64.46 23.14
CA LEU A 517 4.75 63.70 22.40
C LEU A 517 4.14 62.49 21.69
N ARG A 518 3.24 61.74 22.36
CA ARG A 518 2.53 60.61 21.75
C ARG A 518 1.69 61.05 20.54
N LYS A 519 0.94 62.14 20.68
CA LYS A 519 0.11 62.69 19.59
C LYS A 519 0.95 63.15 18.40
N GLU A 520 2.09 63.79 18.66
CA GLU A 520 3.05 64.20 17.63
C GLU A 520 3.63 62.98 16.89
N CYS A 521 4.08 61.95 17.61
CA CYS A 521 4.64 60.73 17.02
C CYS A 521 3.61 59.93 16.21
N LEU A 522 2.37 59.80 16.71
CA LEU A 522 1.27 59.15 15.97
C LEU A 522 0.97 59.89 14.66
N TRP A 523 0.87 61.22 14.73
CA TRP A 523 0.67 62.03 13.52
C TRP A 523 1.82 61.86 12.52
N ARG A 524 3.06 61.73 12.98
CA ARG A 524 4.22 61.49 12.10
C ARG A 524 4.13 60.15 11.37
N ILE A 525 3.82 59.06 12.08
CA ILE A 525 3.74 57.74 11.44
C ILE A 525 2.59 57.62 10.42
N GLU A 526 1.47 58.32 10.66
CA GLU A 526 0.32 58.40 9.74
C GLU A 526 0.64 59.17 8.44
N ASN A 527 1.54 60.15 8.51
CA ASN A 527 1.84 61.07 7.40
C ASN A 527 3.17 60.74 6.69
N VAL A 528 3.76 59.57 6.96
CA VAL A 528 4.91 59.09 6.17
C VAL A 528 4.44 58.70 4.77
N PRO A 529 5.00 59.27 3.69
CA PRO A 529 4.74 58.79 2.34
C PRO A 529 5.49 57.47 2.13
N LEU A 530 4.85 56.36 2.50
CA LEU A 530 5.36 54.99 2.31
C LEU A 530 4.92 54.39 0.98
#